data_AF-A0A519ZI74-F1
#
_entry.id   AF-A0A519ZI74-F1
#
_cell.length_a   1.000
_cell.length_b   1.000
_cell.length_c   1.000
_cell.angle_alpha   90.00
_cell.angle_beta   90.00
_cell.angle_gamma   90.00
#
_symmetry.space_group_name_H-M   'P 1'
#
loop_
_entity.id
_entity.type
_entity.pdbx_description
1 polymer ?
#
loop_
_entity_poly.entity_id
_entity_poly.type
_entity_poly.pdbx_seq_one_letter_code
_entity_poly.pdbx_strand_id
1 'polypeptide(L)'
;MSFKAYPAAWPHNTALRAAAARWQRRGLLLPAQRAAIDAAYPVDYYQPAILLRVGLFVATLLSVGSLLLALGIGARVHSEFGLGLFALVGSVVGVEAVIINSRHYHSGVDMALLYSALLAWEFLILCGFSEWLPYSYSHQYYDHDFWLIAPGMWLHLLLLLGPLLLALWRYADPVVAAATFGTVLALLANVLLHAAFGQLLLPFASMAASAALLYWLEKQPARLNYLYYRPSLLVLRTLALAAFYLAGNYLIVREGNAKLVGGYGPSPQVPLASVFYLFTVAIPLLYLYLGLRRHDRLVLLVGMLAVAFSIFTVRYYHALMPPELAATLAGLVLTGLSLAALRYLR
;
A
#
# COMPACT_ATOMS: atom_id res chain seq x y z
N MET A 1 20.42 -21.04 2.52
CA MET A 1 18.95 -21.14 2.45
C MET A 1 18.40 -19.83 1.89
N SER A 2 17.32 -19.86 1.10
CA SER A 2 16.71 -18.63 0.57
C SER A 2 16.03 -17.85 1.71
N PHE A 3 16.18 -16.53 1.76
CA PHE A 3 15.50 -15.68 2.75
C PHE A 3 13.98 -15.56 2.53
N LYS A 4 13.49 -15.97 1.36
CA LYS A 4 12.07 -15.95 1.00
C LYS A 4 11.27 -16.98 1.81
N ALA A 5 10.08 -16.60 2.26
CA ALA A 5 9.15 -17.52 2.91
C ALA A 5 8.62 -18.58 1.94
N TYR A 6 8.23 -18.18 0.73
CA TYR A 6 7.67 -19.11 -0.25
C TYR A 6 8.71 -19.59 -1.27
N PRO A 7 8.65 -20.85 -1.72
CA PRO A 7 9.47 -21.35 -2.81
C PRO A 7 9.30 -20.53 -4.09
N ALA A 8 10.40 -20.10 -4.72
CA ALA A 8 10.36 -19.27 -5.93
C ALA A 8 9.68 -19.97 -7.13
N ALA A 9 9.62 -21.30 -7.12
CA ALA A 9 8.90 -22.10 -8.11
C ALA A 9 7.38 -21.85 -8.08
N TRP A 10 6.80 -21.54 -6.92
CA TRP A 10 5.34 -21.36 -6.79
C TRP A 10 4.80 -20.21 -7.66
N PRO A 11 5.26 -18.95 -7.52
CA PRO A 11 4.79 -17.87 -8.37
C PRO A 11 5.20 -18.06 -9.83
N HIS A 12 6.34 -18.72 -10.10
CA HIS A 12 6.79 -19.01 -11.46
C HIS A 12 5.84 -19.98 -12.19
N ASN A 13 5.61 -21.16 -11.61
CA ASN A 13 4.74 -22.19 -12.17
C ASN A 13 3.31 -21.65 -12.34
N THR A 14 2.82 -20.89 -11.36
CA THR A 14 1.51 -20.23 -11.43
C THR A 14 1.43 -19.26 -12.60
N ALA A 15 2.43 -18.40 -12.77
CA ALA A 15 2.47 -17.43 -13.87
C ALA A 15 2.53 -18.13 -15.24
N LEU A 16 3.32 -19.20 -15.35
CA LEU A 16 3.46 -19.96 -16.59
C LEU A 16 2.18 -20.70 -16.98
N ARG A 17 1.54 -21.39 -16.03
CA ARG A 17 0.24 -22.05 -16.27
C ARG A 17 -0.85 -21.04 -16.63
N ALA A 18 -0.87 -19.88 -15.96
CA ALA A 18 -1.79 -18.80 -16.32
C ALA A 18 -1.51 -18.24 -17.74
N ALA A 19 -0.24 -18.16 -18.16
CA ALA A 19 0.14 -17.78 -19.52
C ALA A 19 -0.30 -18.83 -20.54
N ALA A 20 -0.03 -20.11 -20.29
CA ALA A 20 -0.46 -21.22 -21.14
C ALA A 20 -1.99 -21.23 -21.33
N ALA A 21 -2.76 -21.01 -20.27
CA ALA A 21 -4.22 -20.90 -20.35
C ALA A 21 -4.69 -19.68 -21.17
N ARG A 22 -3.94 -18.58 -21.21
CA ARG A 22 -4.23 -17.44 -22.10
C ARG A 22 -3.88 -17.75 -23.55
N TRP A 23 -2.74 -18.40 -23.80
CA TRP A 23 -2.30 -18.77 -25.14
C TRP A 23 -3.22 -19.81 -25.78
N GLN A 24 -3.67 -20.82 -25.02
CA GLN A 24 -4.65 -21.78 -25.52
C GLN A 24 -5.98 -21.10 -25.91
N ARG A 25 -6.49 -20.16 -25.08
CA ARG A 25 -7.70 -19.39 -25.42
C ARG A 25 -7.56 -18.54 -26.69
N ARG A 26 -6.33 -18.23 -27.09
CA ARG A 26 -6.01 -17.51 -28.33
C ARG A 26 -5.70 -18.45 -29.50
N GLY A 27 -5.84 -19.76 -29.33
CA GLY A 27 -5.50 -20.76 -30.36
C GLY A 27 -4.00 -20.96 -30.59
N LEU A 28 -3.13 -20.43 -29.72
CA LEU A 28 -1.66 -20.54 -29.86
C LEU A 28 -1.09 -21.86 -29.32
N LEU A 29 -1.88 -22.61 -28.53
CA LEU A 29 -1.49 -23.89 -27.95
C LEU A 29 -2.56 -24.94 -28.16
N LEU A 30 -2.14 -26.15 -28.50
CA LEU A 30 -2.98 -27.34 -28.49
C LEU A 30 -3.27 -27.78 -27.04
N PRO A 31 -4.41 -28.45 -26.79
CA PRO A 31 -4.72 -29.00 -25.46
C PRO A 31 -3.62 -29.92 -24.91
N ALA A 32 -3.00 -30.74 -25.75
CA ALA A 32 -1.91 -31.62 -25.37
C ALA A 32 -0.65 -30.86 -24.91
N GLN A 33 -0.31 -29.75 -25.58
CA GLN A 33 0.82 -28.90 -25.20
C GLN A 33 0.56 -28.21 -23.85
N ARG A 34 -0.68 -27.78 -23.59
CA ARG A 34 -1.05 -27.25 -22.27
C ARG A 34 -0.93 -28.31 -21.19
N ALA A 35 -1.40 -29.53 -21.44
CA ALA A 35 -1.29 -30.63 -20.48
C ALA A 35 0.18 -30.95 -20.15
N ALA A 36 1.07 -30.92 -21.16
CA ALA A 36 2.50 -31.08 -20.96
C ALA A 36 3.12 -29.96 -20.10
N ILE A 37 2.73 -28.69 -20.31
CA ILE A 37 3.17 -27.56 -19.47
C ILE A 37 2.67 -27.72 -18.03
N ASP A 38 1.39 -28.08 -17.86
CA ASP A 38 0.81 -28.27 -16.53
C ASP A 38 1.51 -29.41 -15.75
N ALA A 39 1.94 -30.47 -16.45
CA ALA A 39 2.70 -31.58 -15.86
C ALA A 39 4.16 -31.19 -15.53
N ALA A 40 4.81 -30.40 -16.40
CA ALA A 40 6.20 -29.96 -16.19
C ALA A 40 6.35 -28.90 -15.08
N TYR A 41 5.28 -28.12 -14.81
CA TYR A 41 5.29 -27.02 -13.84
C TYR A 41 4.17 -27.17 -12.80
N PRO A 42 4.24 -28.20 -11.92
CA PRO A 42 3.20 -28.47 -10.96
C PRO A 42 3.05 -27.33 -9.95
N VAL A 43 1.81 -27.11 -9.53
CA VAL A 43 1.47 -26.14 -8.48
C VAL A 43 1.06 -26.94 -7.26
N ASP A 44 1.96 -27.00 -6.29
CA ASP A 44 1.85 -27.87 -5.12
C ASP A 44 1.90 -26.98 -3.86
N TYR A 45 0.85 -26.18 -3.70
CA TYR A 45 0.60 -25.33 -2.54
C TYR A 45 -0.91 -25.23 -2.29
N TYR A 46 -1.30 -24.93 -1.06
CA TYR A 46 -2.68 -24.68 -0.71
C TYR A 46 -3.05 -23.21 -0.93
N GLN A 47 -3.90 -22.96 -1.92
CA GLN A 47 -4.49 -21.65 -2.20
C GLN A 47 -5.97 -21.82 -2.57
N PRO A 48 -6.89 -21.59 -1.63
CA PRO A 48 -8.31 -21.80 -1.87
C PRO A 48 -8.94 -20.68 -2.72
N ALA A 49 -10.19 -20.88 -3.13
CA ALA A 49 -10.99 -19.86 -3.80
C ALA A 49 -11.20 -18.63 -2.88
N ILE A 50 -11.48 -17.47 -3.48
CA ILE A 50 -11.48 -16.19 -2.76
C ILE A 50 -12.41 -16.13 -1.53
N LEU A 51 -13.60 -16.72 -1.61
CA LEU A 51 -14.54 -16.76 -0.49
C LEU A 51 -13.97 -17.55 0.70
N LEU A 52 -13.39 -18.72 0.43
CA LEU A 52 -12.77 -19.55 1.45
C LEU A 52 -11.49 -18.90 1.99
N ARG A 53 -10.72 -18.18 1.15
CA ARG A 53 -9.57 -17.37 1.62
C ARG A 53 -9.99 -16.32 2.64
N VAL A 54 -11.08 -15.59 2.37
CA VAL A 54 -11.64 -14.60 3.29
C VAL A 54 -12.14 -15.28 4.57
N GLY A 55 -12.87 -16.40 4.45
CA GLY A 55 -13.33 -17.17 5.60
C GLY A 55 -12.21 -17.66 6.50
N LEU A 56 -11.15 -18.24 5.92
CA LEU A 56 -9.97 -18.70 6.65
C LEU A 56 -9.20 -17.57 7.32
N PHE A 57 -9.08 -16.42 6.64
CA PHE A 57 -8.45 -15.22 7.20
C PHE A 57 -9.19 -14.76 8.46
N VAL A 58 -10.53 -14.58 8.36
CA VAL A 58 -11.36 -14.14 9.50
C VAL A 58 -11.32 -15.17 10.63
N ALA A 59 -11.46 -16.46 10.32
CA ALA A 59 -11.39 -17.52 11.31
C ALA A 59 -10.05 -17.51 12.06
N THR A 60 -8.94 -17.31 11.35
CA THR A 60 -7.61 -17.26 11.95
C THR A 60 -7.45 -16.06 12.88
N LEU A 61 -7.94 -14.88 12.48
CA LEU A 61 -7.94 -13.71 13.37
C LEU A 61 -8.76 -13.95 14.64
N LEU A 62 -9.94 -14.57 14.52
CA LEU A 62 -10.77 -14.94 15.67
C LEU A 62 -10.06 -15.96 16.57
N SER A 63 -9.37 -16.93 15.98
CA SER A 63 -8.58 -17.92 16.73
C SER A 63 -7.42 -17.26 17.49
N VAL A 64 -6.67 -16.35 16.86
CA VAL A 64 -5.59 -15.60 17.53
C VAL A 64 -6.16 -14.76 18.69
N GLY A 65 -7.23 -14.00 18.45
CA GLY A 65 -7.86 -13.20 19.50
C GLY A 65 -8.41 -14.04 20.66
N SER A 66 -9.04 -15.19 20.35
CA SER A 66 -9.56 -16.11 21.36
C SER A 66 -8.45 -16.73 22.20
N LEU A 67 -7.31 -17.08 21.58
CA LEU A 67 -6.14 -17.59 22.29
C LEU A 67 -5.56 -16.53 23.24
N LEU A 68 -5.45 -15.28 22.79
CA LEU A 68 -4.97 -14.18 23.63
C LEU A 68 -5.89 -13.92 24.81
N LEU A 69 -7.21 -13.96 24.61
CA LEU A 69 -8.19 -13.85 25.68
C LEU A 69 -8.07 -15.02 26.68
N ALA A 70 -7.90 -16.24 26.18
CA ALA A 70 -7.70 -17.42 27.03
C ALA A 70 -6.41 -17.34 27.85
N LEU A 71 -5.33 -16.78 27.30
CA LEU A 71 -4.09 -16.53 28.04
C LEU A 71 -4.27 -15.44 29.11
N GLY A 72 -4.98 -14.35 28.79
CA GLY A 72 -5.25 -13.27 29.75
C GLY A 72 -6.10 -13.73 30.94
N ILE A 73 -7.15 -14.53 30.69
CA ILE A 73 -8.06 -15.01 31.73
C ILE A 73 -7.50 -16.27 32.42
N GLY A 74 -7.13 -17.28 31.64
CA GLY A 74 -6.79 -18.62 32.13
C GLY A 74 -5.37 -18.73 32.65
N ALA A 75 -4.39 -18.24 31.89
CA ALA A 75 -2.98 -18.25 32.29
C ALA A 75 -2.59 -17.04 33.17
N ARG A 76 -3.56 -16.16 33.48
CA ARG A 76 -3.38 -14.96 34.31
C ARG A 76 -2.24 -14.05 33.84
N VAL A 77 -2.00 -14.02 32.53
CA VAL A 77 -1.08 -13.07 31.92
C VAL A 77 -1.78 -11.71 31.89
N HIS A 78 -1.56 -10.92 32.94
CA HIS A 78 -2.21 -9.60 33.10
C HIS A 78 -1.38 -8.44 32.54
N SER A 79 -0.13 -8.69 32.14
CA SER A 79 0.70 -7.69 31.49
C SER A 79 0.31 -7.55 30.02
N GLU A 80 -0.07 -6.35 29.61
CA GLU A 80 -0.32 -5.99 28.21
C GLU A 80 0.90 -6.32 27.34
N PHE A 81 2.09 -5.90 27.77
CA PHE A 81 3.35 -6.24 27.12
C PHE A 81 3.54 -7.76 26.96
N GLY A 82 3.25 -8.54 28.02
CA GLY A 82 3.30 -9.99 27.98
C GLY A 82 2.38 -10.60 26.92
N LEU A 83 1.12 -10.15 26.87
CA LEU A 83 0.16 -10.58 25.85
C LEU A 83 0.60 -10.21 24.43
N GLY A 84 1.13 -9.00 24.24
CA GLY A 84 1.71 -8.57 22.97
C GLY A 84 2.86 -9.45 22.51
N LEU A 85 3.76 -9.83 23.42
CA LEU A 85 4.90 -10.69 23.12
C LEU A 85 4.45 -12.11 22.73
N PHE A 86 3.47 -12.68 23.45
CA PHE A 86 2.89 -13.97 23.07
C PHE A 86 2.20 -13.91 21.70
N ALA A 87 1.45 -12.84 21.42
CA ALA A 87 0.82 -12.64 20.13
C ALA A 87 1.85 -12.58 18.99
N LEU A 88 2.93 -11.82 19.19
CA LEU A 88 4.01 -11.68 18.21
C LEU A 88 4.69 -13.02 17.95
N VAL A 89 5.21 -13.67 19.00
CA VAL A 89 5.97 -14.92 18.86
C VAL A 89 5.07 -16.02 18.28
N GLY A 90 3.86 -16.18 18.82
CA GLY A 90 2.89 -17.16 18.34
C GLY A 90 2.52 -16.96 16.87
N SER A 91 2.33 -15.71 16.45
CA SER A 91 1.98 -15.40 15.06
C SER A 91 3.15 -15.60 14.09
N VAL A 92 4.38 -15.21 14.48
CA VAL A 92 5.60 -15.43 13.68
C VAL A 92 5.90 -16.92 13.52
N VAL A 93 5.83 -17.69 14.61
CA VAL A 93 5.99 -19.14 14.55
C VAL A 93 4.86 -19.79 13.75
N GLY A 94 3.63 -19.32 13.95
CA GLY A 94 2.45 -19.83 13.26
C GLY A 94 2.53 -19.66 11.74
N VAL A 95 2.89 -18.47 11.26
CA VAL A 95 2.97 -18.22 9.81
C VAL A 95 4.05 -19.11 9.17
N GLU A 96 5.21 -19.26 9.80
CA GLU A 96 6.27 -20.14 9.31
C GLU A 96 5.84 -21.61 9.32
N ALA A 97 5.21 -22.07 10.40
CA ALA A 97 4.73 -23.45 10.51
C ALA A 97 3.68 -23.78 9.43
N VAL A 98 2.74 -22.86 9.17
CA VAL A 98 1.67 -23.06 8.19
C VAL A 98 2.22 -23.03 6.75
N ILE A 99 3.23 -22.20 6.47
CA ILE A 99 3.90 -22.17 5.16
C ILE A 99 4.74 -23.44 4.94
N ILE A 100 5.53 -23.87 5.93
CA ILE A 100 6.46 -25.00 5.79
C ILE A 100 5.70 -26.33 5.82
N ASN A 101 4.85 -26.53 6.82
CA ASN A 101 4.24 -27.85 7.08
C ASN A 101 2.96 -28.06 6.27
N SER A 102 2.17 -27.01 6.04
CA SER A 102 0.88 -27.08 5.35
C SER A 102 0.90 -26.46 3.96
N ARG A 103 2.04 -25.89 3.54
CA ARG A 103 2.26 -25.35 2.19
C ARG A 103 1.25 -24.28 1.78
N HIS A 104 0.79 -23.47 2.72
CA HIS A 104 -0.13 -22.38 2.42
C HIS A 104 0.58 -21.28 1.60
N TYR A 105 -0.11 -20.75 0.60
CA TYR A 105 0.38 -19.65 -0.24
C TYR A 105 -0.71 -18.58 -0.43
N HIS A 106 -0.59 -17.47 0.31
CA HIS A 106 -1.58 -16.39 0.34
C HIS A 106 -3.01 -16.92 0.51
N SER A 107 -3.15 -17.91 1.37
CA SER A 107 -4.35 -18.71 1.60
C SER A 107 -5.41 -18.02 2.45
N GLY A 108 -5.04 -16.93 3.14
CA GLY A 108 -5.83 -16.28 4.17
C GLY A 108 -5.28 -16.55 5.57
N VAL A 109 -4.92 -17.80 5.88
CA VAL A 109 -4.35 -18.17 7.21
C VAL A 109 -2.96 -17.55 7.40
N ASP A 110 -2.06 -17.76 6.44
CA ASP A 110 -0.70 -17.20 6.46
C ASP A 110 -0.70 -15.67 6.46
N MET A 111 -1.63 -15.05 5.72
CA MET A 111 -1.78 -13.59 5.69
C MET A 111 -2.32 -13.05 7.02
N ALA A 112 -3.30 -13.72 7.64
CA ALA A 112 -3.83 -13.34 8.94
C ALA A 112 -2.75 -13.38 10.02
N LEU A 113 -1.97 -14.47 10.08
CA LEU A 113 -0.86 -14.62 11.03
C LEU A 113 0.24 -13.58 10.79
N LEU A 114 0.60 -13.30 9.54
CA LEU A 114 1.55 -12.23 9.22
C LEU A 114 1.07 -10.87 9.75
N TYR A 115 -0.21 -10.54 9.53
CA TYR A 115 -0.77 -9.26 9.97
C TYR A 115 -0.92 -9.21 11.50
N SER A 116 -1.30 -10.31 12.14
CA SER A 116 -1.30 -10.43 13.60
C SER A 116 0.09 -10.23 14.19
N ALA A 117 1.14 -10.77 13.57
CA ALA A 117 2.52 -10.54 14.00
C ALA A 117 2.91 -9.05 13.90
N LEU A 118 2.61 -8.40 12.76
CA LEU A 118 2.93 -6.99 12.56
C LEU A 118 2.13 -6.06 13.50
N LEU A 119 0.85 -6.36 13.74
CA LEU A 119 0.02 -5.61 14.68
C LEU A 119 0.46 -5.84 16.13
N ALA A 120 0.88 -7.05 16.49
CA ALA A 120 1.44 -7.33 17.82
C ALA A 120 2.77 -6.58 18.02
N TRP A 121 3.61 -6.49 16.98
CA TRP A 121 4.81 -5.67 17.02
C TRP A 121 4.48 -4.19 17.25
N GLU A 122 3.55 -3.65 16.47
CA GLU A 122 3.08 -2.28 16.62
C GLU A 122 2.56 -2.01 18.04
N PHE A 123 1.75 -2.92 18.56
CA PHE A 123 1.25 -2.85 19.94
C PHE A 123 2.37 -2.83 20.98
N LEU A 124 3.42 -3.65 20.80
CA LEU A 124 4.59 -3.65 21.68
C LEU A 124 5.38 -2.33 21.62
N ILE A 125 5.47 -1.68 20.45
CA ILE A 125 6.04 -0.33 20.37
C ILE A 125 5.21 0.62 21.22
N LEU A 126 3.87 0.59 21.11
CA LEU A 126 2.98 1.49 21.86
C LEU A 126 3.08 1.27 23.38
N CYS A 127 3.10 0.01 23.85
CA CYS A 127 3.37 -0.31 25.26
C CYS A 127 4.76 0.17 25.71
N GLY A 128 5.77 0.00 24.84
CA GLY A 128 7.12 0.52 25.09
C GLY A 128 7.12 2.04 25.28
N PHE A 129 6.40 2.76 24.44
CA PHE A 129 6.29 4.21 24.53
C PHE A 129 5.48 4.69 25.74
N SER A 130 4.46 3.95 26.18
CA SER A 130 3.67 4.33 27.37
C SER A 130 4.42 4.07 28.67
N GLU A 131 5.16 2.95 28.77
CA GLU A 131 5.80 2.52 30.02
C GLU A 131 7.24 3.04 30.18
N TRP A 132 8.00 3.21 29.09
CA TRP A 132 9.46 3.40 29.16
C TRP A 132 9.92 4.82 28.81
N LEU A 133 9.05 5.65 28.21
CA LEU A 133 9.35 7.06 28.03
C LEU A 133 9.05 7.85 29.31
N PRO A 134 9.82 8.90 29.62
CA PRO A 134 9.49 9.79 30.73
C PRO A 134 8.06 10.32 30.58
N TYR A 135 7.34 10.45 31.69
CA TYR A 135 5.92 10.85 31.71
C TYR A 135 5.62 12.12 30.89
N SER A 136 6.54 13.08 30.86
CA SER A 136 6.44 14.30 30.04
C SER A 136 6.40 14.02 28.54
N TYR A 137 7.13 13.01 28.06
CA TYR A 137 7.16 12.60 26.65
C TYR A 137 5.97 11.70 26.29
N SER A 138 5.57 10.78 27.17
CA SER A 138 4.43 9.90 26.90
C SER A 138 3.10 10.66 26.89
N HIS A 139 2.89 11.62 27.79
CA HIS A 139 1.70 12.47 27.76
C HIS A 139 1.65 13.34 26.50
N GLN A 140 2.78 13.92 26.06
CA GLN A 140 2.85 14.68 24.82
C GLN A 140 2.64 13.81 23.57
N TYR A 141 3.01 12.53 23.61
CA TYR A 141 2.80 11.61 22.49
C TYR A 141 1.32 11.34 22.19
N TYR A 142 0.49 11.21 23.23
CA TYR A 142 -0.92 10.83 23.08
C TYR A 142 -1.90 12.03 23.01
N ASP A 143 -1.48 13.25 23.34
CA ASP A 143 -2.34 14.44 23.50
C ASP A 143 -2.27 15.44 22.32
N HIS A 144 -1.66 15.06 21.19
CA HIS A 144 -1.57 15.91 20.00
C HIS A 144 -2.73 15.69 19.01
N ASP A 145 -3.43 16.78 18.65
CA ASP A 145 -4.43 16.82 17.57
C ASP A 145 -3.89 16.28 16.22
N PHE A 146 -2.56 16.35 16.02
CA PHE A 146 -1.88 15.79 14.88
C PHE A 146 -0.72 14.88 15.29
N TRP A 147 -0.99 13.57 15.37
CA TRP A 147 -0.04 12.53 15.82
C TRP A 147 1.33 12.56 15.11
N LEU A 148 1.36 12.94 13.83
CA LEU A 148 2.56 12.92 12.98
C LEU A 148 3.66 13.91 13.40
N ILE A 149 3.38 14.92 14.22
CA ILE A 149 4.40 15.85 14.77
C ILE A 149 4.73 15.58 16.23
N ALA A 150 4.17 14.52 16.83
CA ALA A 150 4.39 14.20 18.22
C ALA A 150 5.88 13.92 18.52
N PRO A 151 6.40 14.36 19.68
CA PRO A 151 7.76 14.03 20.11
C PRO A 151 7.99 12.51 20.10
N GLY A 152 9.09 12.05 19.51
CA GLY A 152 9.43 10.63 19.43
C GLY A 152 8.72 9.84 18.32
N MET A 153 7.81 10.45 17.56
CA MET A 153 7.13 9.80 16.43
C MET A 153 8.11 9.29 15.35
N TRP A 154 9.24 9.99 15.13
CA TRP A 154 10.29 9.51 14.23
C TRP A 154 10.84 8.13 14.66
N LEU A 155 11.02 7.92 15.98
CA LEU A 155 11.54 6.67 16.52
C LEU A 155 10.50 5.57 16.40
N HIS A 156 9.23 5.87 16.70
CA HIS A 156 8.10 4.95 16.50
C HIS A 156 8.05 4.46 15.04
N LEU A 157 8.08 5.39 14.08
CA LEU A 157 8.06 5.08 12.65
C LEU A 157 9.30 4.28 12.20
N LEU A 158 10.48 4.55 12.76
CA LEU A 158 11.70 3.77 12.48
C LEU A 158 11.60 2.34 13.01
N LEU A 159 11.09 2.15 14.23
CA LEU A 159 10.90 0.84 14.85
C LEU A 159 9.83 0.01 14.12
N LEU A 160 8.83 0.66 13.54
CA LEU A 160 7.82 0.02 12.70
C LEU A 160 8.36 -0.33 11.30
N LEU A 161 9.19 0.54 10.72
CA LEU A 161 9.73 0.37 9.37
C LEU A 161 10.60 -0.88 9.23
N GLY A 162 11.41 -1.22 10.25
CA GLY A 162 12.31 -2.39 10.23
C GLY A 162 11.56 -3.71 9.96
N PRO A 163 10.61 -4.12 10.80
CA PRO A 163 9.82 -5.34 10.60
C PRO A 163 8.97 -5.32 9.33
N LEU A 164 8.44 -4.15 8.92
CA LEU A 164 7.74 -4.03 7.65
C LEU A 164 8.66 -4.34 6.45
N LEU A 165 9.89 -3.83 6.45
CA LEU A 165 10.88 -4.13 5.41
C LEU A 165 11.28 -5.61 5.42
N LEU A 166 11.49 -6.20 6.61
CA LEU A 166 11.79 -7.63 6.74
C LEU A 166 10.63 -8.49 6.24
N ALA A 167 9.40 -8.15 6.62
CA ALA A 167 8.20 -8.83 6.17
C ALA A 167 7.99 -8.69 4.66
N LEU A 168 8.20 -7.49 4.10
CA LEU A 168 8.11 -7.26 2.66
C LEU A 168 9.15 -8.08 1.88
N TRP A 169 10.40 -8.12 2.37
CA TRP A 169 11.46 -8.90 1.76
C TRP A 169 11.18 -10.41 1.86
N ARG A 170 10.69 -10.87 3.00
CA ARG A 170 10.45 -12.30 3.26
C ARG A 170 9.19 -12.81 2.58
N TYR A 171 8.06 -12.14 2.73
CA TYR A 171 6.73 -12.62 2.31
C TYR A 171 6.23 -12.01 0.99
N ALA A 172 6.81 -10.90 0.51
CA ALA A 172 6.36 -10.21 -0.70
C ALA A 172 4.85 -9.93 -0.72
N ASP A 173 4.31 -9.51 0.42
CA ASP A 173 2.90 -9.23 0.58
C ASP A 173 2.55 -7.81 0.06
N PRO A 174 1.45 -7.64 -0.70
CA PRO A 174 1.05 -6.34 -1.24
C PRO A 174 0.55 -5.34 -0.19
N VAL A 175 -0.10 -5.80 0.89
CA VAL A 175 -0.58 -4.92 1.96
C VAL A 175 0.59 -4.44 2.80
N VAL A 176 1.54 -5.33 3.12
CA VAL A 176 2.80 -4.95 3.78
C VAL A 176 3.55 -3.93 2.93
N ALA A 177 3.61 -4.09 1.61
CA ALA A 177 4.23 -3.10 0.72
C ALA A 177 3.55 -1.72 0.82
N ALA A 178 2.22 -1.68 0.89
CA ALA A 178 1.47 -0.45 1.10
C ALA A 178 1.79 0.19 2.45
N ALA A 179 1.80 -0.61 3.53
CA ALA A 179 2.14 -0.14 4.87
C ALA A 179 3.58 0.39 4.95
N THR A 180 4.55 -0.30 4.33
CA THR A 180 5.94 0.16 4.21
C THR A 180 6.01 1.52 3.49
N PHE A 181 5.34 1.65 2.34
CA PHE A 181 5.32 2.91 1.60
C PHE A 181 4.71 4.05 2.41
N GLY A 182 3.57 3.81 3.08
CA GLY A 182 2.94 4.78 3.97
C GLY A 182 3.86 5.19 5.12
N THR A 183 4.54 4.23 5.75
CA THR A 183 5.48 4.48 6.86
C THR A 183 6.67 5.33 6.40
N VAL A 184 7.22 5.06 5.21
CA VAL A 184 8.30 5.88 4.63
C VAL A 184 7.85 7.31 4.36
N LEU A 185 6.65 7.51 3.79
CA LEU A 185 6.10 8.85 3.58
C LEU A 185 5.78 9.56 4.90
N ALA A 186 5.27 8.85 5.90
CA ALA A 186 5.03 9.37 7.24
C ALA A 186 6.34 9.82 7.90
N LEU A 187 7.41 9.02 7.78
CA LEU A 187 8.72 9.36 8.32
C LEU A 187 9.31 10.59 7.61
N LEU A 188 9.20 10.65 6.28
CA LEU A 188 9.60 11.83 5.50
C LEU A 188 8.83 13.07 5.96
N ALA A 189 7.52 12.96 6.13
CA ALA A 189 6.68 14.05 6.58
C ALA A 189 7.06 14.50 7.99
N ASN A 190 7.21 13.57 8.93
CA ASN A 190 7.61 13.85 10.29
C ASN A 190 8.95 14.61 10.32
N VAL A 191 9.99 14.13 9.63
CA VAL A 191 11.30 14.79 9.58
C VAL A 191 11.20 16.20 9.02
N LEU A 192 10.45 16.38 7.92
CA LEU A 192 10.28 17.70 7.31
C LEU A 192 9.53 18.65 8.22
N LEU A 193 8.43 18.22 8.86
CA LEU A 193 7.60 19.10 9.67
C LEU A 193 8.30 19.67 10.91
N HIS A 194 9.42 19.08 11.34
CA HIS A 194 10.27 19.65 12.39
C HIS A 194 11.23 20.75 11.89
N ALA A 195 11.37 20.92 10.57
CA ALA A 195 12.16 21.99 9.96
C ALA A 195 11.31 23.24 9.71
N ALA A 196 11.92 24.43 9.83
CA ALA A 196 11.23 25.72 9.67
C ALA A 196 10.51 25.89 8.31
N PHE A 197 11.08 25.34 7.23
CA PHE A 197 10.49 25.36 5.87
C PHE A 197 9.82 24.03 5.49
N GLY A 198 9.64 23.13 6.47
CA GLY A 198 9.15 21.77 6.29
C GLY A 198 7.81 21.67 5.59
N GLN A 199 6.84 22.44 6.08
CA GLN A 199 5.47 22.47 5.56
C GLN A 199 5.43 22.88 4.07
N LEU A 200 6.23 23.89 3.71
CA LEU A 200 6.33 24.36 2.32
C LEU A 200 6.96 23.30 1.39
N LEU A 201 7.98 22.59 1.89
CA LEU A 201 8.71 21.58 1.11
C LEU A 201 8.02 20.22 1.06
N LEU A 202 7.12 19.93 2.00
CA LEU A 202 6.47 18.62 2.14
C LEU A 202 5.79 18.11 0.85
N PRO A 203 5.00 18.91 0.10
CA PRO A 203 4.45 18.51 -1.18
C PRO A 203 5.53 18.07 -2.17
N PHE A 204 6.56 18.89 -2.36
CA PHE A 204 7.63 18.64 -3.32
C PHE A 204 8.50 17.45 -2.94
N ALA A 205 8.82 17.30 -1.66
CA ALA A 205 9.57 16.16 -1.15
C ALA A 205 8.78 14.85 -1.32
N SER A 206 7.48 14.86 -1.07
CA SER A 206 6.61 13.69 -1.28
C SER A 206 6.51 13.31 -2.75
N MET A 207 6.43 14.30 -3.65
CA MET A 207 6.52 14.09 -5.10
C MET A 207 7.89 13.51 -5.49
N ALA A 208 8.99 14.08 -4.99
CA ALA A 208 10.34 13.61 -5.29
C ALA A 208 10.58 12.18 -4.83
N ALA A 209 10.16 11.83 -3.60
CA ALA A 209 10.25 10.46 -3.07
C ALA A 209 9.43 9.47 -3.91
N SER A 210 8.21 9.86 -4.31
CA SER A 210 7.36 9.03 -5.18
C SER A 210 7.97 8.84 -6.57
N ALA A 211 8.51 9.91 -7.17
CA ALA A 211 9.19 9.84 -8.47
C ALA A 211 10.46 9.00 -8.41
N ALA A 212 11.25 9.11 -7.35
CA ALA A 212 12.44 8.29 -7.12
C ALA A 212 12.07 6.80 -7.02
N LEU A 213 10.99 6.47 -6.32
CA LEU A 213 10.50 5.09 -6.26
C LEU A 213 10.06 4.59 -7.63
N LEU A 214 9.29 5.38 -8.40
CA LEU A 214 8.87 5.02 -9.75
C LEU A 214 10.07 4.77 -10.68
N TYR A 215 11.07 5.65 -10.63
CA TYR A 215 12.30 5.49 -11.39
C TYR A 215 13.05 4.22 -11.01
N TRP A 216 13.19 3.94 -9.70
CA TRP A 216 13.83 2.72 -9.20
C TRP A 216 13.08 1.45 -9.64
N LEU A 217 11.75 1.47 -9.62
CA LEU A 217 10.89 0.36 -10.06
C LEU A 217 11.04 0.08 -11.56
N GLU A 218 11.11 1.13 -12.40
CA GLU A 218 11.29 0.99 -13.85
C GLU A 218 12.66 0.43 -14.23
N LYS A 219 13.70 0.68 -13.41
CA LYS A 219 15.07 0.20 -13.66
C LYS A 219 15.33 -1.24 -13.21
N GLN A 220 14.36 -1.92 -12.59
CA GLN A 220 14.58 -3.29 -12.12
C GLN A 220 14.67 -4.28 -13.29
N PRO A 221 15.75 -5.07 -13.40
CA PRO A 221 15.88 -6.08 -14.45
C PRO A 221 14.84 -7.19 -14.28
N ALA A 222 14.35 -7.73 -15.41
CA ALA A 222 13.49 -8.90 -15.42
C ALA A 222 14.26 -10.13 -14.92
N ARG A 223 14.13 -10.45 -13.62
CA ARG A 223 14.74 -11.61 -12.96
C ARG A 223 13.66 -12.61 -12.53
N LEU A 224 14.01 -13.88 -12.30
CA LEU A 224 13.08 -14.88 -11.72
C LEU A 224 12.42 -14.41 -10.41
N ASN A 225 13.12 -13.56 -9.64
CA ASN A 225 12.59 -12.94 -8.43
C ASN A 225 11.47 -11.92 -8.69
N TYR A 226 11.36 -11.38 -9.91
CA TYR A 226 10.32 -10.42 -10.28
C TYR A 226 8.93 -11.01 -10.04
N LEU A 227 8.70 -12.27 -10.41
CA LEU A 227 7.38 -12.91 -10.24
C LEU A 227 6.99 -13.07 -8.77
N TYR A 228 7.98 -13.23 -7.88
CA TYR A 228 7.77 -13.30 -6.44
C TYR A 228 7.27 -11.97 -5.88
N TYR A 229 7.92 -10.85 -6.22
CA TYR A 229 7.57 -9.52 -5.73
C TYR A 229 6.54 -8.79 -6.57
N ARG A 230 6.07 -9.38 -7.68
CA ARG A 230 5.21 -8.70 -8.67
C ARG A 230 3.97 -8.05 -8.04
N PRO A 231 3.22 -8.69 -7.13
CA PRO A 231 2.07 -8.04 -6.50
C PRO A 231 2.46 -6.79 -5.69
N SER A 232 3.48 -6.90 -4.85
CA SER A 232 4.02 -5.77 -4.07
C SER A 232 4.53 -4.64 -4.94
N LEU A 233 5.29 -4.94 -6.00
CA LEU A 233 5.81 -3.94 -6.93
C LEU A 233 4.68 -3.20 -7.65
N LEU A 234 3.58 -3.90 -7.99
CA LEU A 234 2.41 -3.28 -8.60
C LEU A 234 1.70 -2.32 -7.63
N VAL A 235 1.57 -2.70 -6.36
CA VAL A 235 1.01 -1.83 -5.32
C VAL A 235 1.90 -0.61 -5.10
N LEU A 236 3.22 -0.79 -4.94
CA LEU A 236 4.17 0.32 -4.79
C LEU A 236 4.11 1.29 -5.97
N ARG A 237 4.05 0.77 -7.21
CA ARG A 237 3.91 1.60 -8.41
C ARG A 237 2.60 2.38 -8.42
N THR A 238 1.50 1.74 -8.03
CA THR A 238 0.18 2.38 -7.97
C THR A 238 0.15 3.49 -6.92
N LEU A 239 0.64 3.20 -5.71
CA LEU A 239 0.70 4.16 -4.61
C LEU A 239 1.65 5.30 -4.90
N ALA A 240 2.80 5.05 -5.54
CA ALA A 240 3.72 6.12 -5.92
C ALA A 240 3.14 7.05 -6.99
N LEU A 241 2.41 6.55 -7.99
CA LEU A 241 1.70 7.41 -8.95
C LEU A 241 0.59 8.22 -8.24
N ALA A 242 -0.18 7.58 -7.36
CA ALA A 242 -1.22 8.26 -6.60
C ALA A 242 -0.63 9.35 -5.68
N ALA A 243 0.40 9.03 -4.91
CA ALA A 243 1.07 9.96 -4.00
C ALA A 243 1.76 11.10 -4.74
N PHE A 244 2.41 10.84 -5.88
CA PHE A 244 2.99 11.89 -6.72
C PHE A 244 1.93 12.90 -7.18
N TYR A 245 0.77 12.41 -7.64
CA TYR A 245 -0.32 13.28 -8.05
C TYR A 245 -0.96 14.02 -6.86
N LEU A 246 -1.30 13.30 -5.78
CA LEU A 246 -1.96 13.91 -4.61
C LEU A 246 -1.07 14.95 -3.94
N ALA A 247 0.23 14.71 -3.84
CA ALA A 247 1.18 15.68 -3.30
C ALA A 247 1.30 16.94 -4.17
N GLY A 248 0.99 16.88 -5.47
CA GLY A 248 0.94 18.06 -6.35
C GLY A 248 -0.45 18.69 -6.49
N ASN A 249 -1.51 18.03 -6.00
CA ASN A 249 -2.89 18.49 -6.17
C ASN A 249 -3.19 19.66 -5.24
N TYR A 250 -3.77 20.75 -5.78
CA TYR A 250 -4.02 21.98 -5.04
C TYR A 250 -4.93 21.80 -3.83
N LEU A 251 -6.00 21.00 -3.95
CA LEU A 251 -6.91 20.74 -2.83
C LEU A 251 -6.17 20.03 -1.70
N ILE A 252 -5.44 18.97 -2.03
CA ILE A 252 -4.70 18.19 -1.02
C ILE A 252 -3.65 19.05 -0.33
N VAL A 253 -2.89 19.84 -1.10
CA VAL A 253 -1.85 20.68 -0.52
C VAL A 253 -2.44 21.77 0.37
N ARG A 254 -3.51 22.45 -0.08
CA ARG A 254 -4.14 23.53 0.69
C ARG A 254 -4.81 23.03 1.97
N GLU A 255 -5.70 22.04 1.85
CA GLU A 255 -6.43 21.51 2.99
C GLU A 255 -5.52 20.70 3.93
N GLY A 256 -4.52 20.00 3.38
CA GLY A 256 -3.50 19.30 4.15
C GLY A 256 -2.67 20.27 5.00
N ASN A 257 -2.16 21.35 4.40
CA ASN A 257 -1.41 22.38 5.15
C ASN A 257 -2.26 23.09 6.21
N ALA A 258 -3.53 23.38 5.92
CA ALA A 258 -4.40 24.00 6.91
C ALA A 258 -4.60 23.12 8.15
N LYS A 259 -4.76 21.80 7.96
CA LYS A 259 -4.83 20.83 9.06
C LYS A 259 -3.53 20.75 9.87
N LEU A 260 -2.37 20.88 9.21
CA LEU A 260 -1.07 20.91 9.90
C LEU A 260 -0.90 22.13 10.81
N VAL A 261 -1.55 23.25 10.48
CA VAL A 261 -1.48 24.51 11.25
C VAL A 261 -2.58 24.59 12.32
N GLY A 262 -3.49 23.60 12.40
CA GLY A 262 -4.57 23.58 13.40
C GLY A 262 -5.64 24.64 13.20
N GLY A 263 -5.82 25.14 11.97
CA GLY A 263 -6.82 26.15 11.66
C GLY A 263 -8.24 25.58 11.58
N TYR A 264 -9.16 26.08 12.40
CA TYR A 264 -10.60 25.79 12.32
C TYR A 264 -11.35 26.71 11.32
N GLY A 265 -10.64 27.64 10.69
CA GLY A 265 -11.17 28.58 9.70
C GLY A 265 -10.97 28.12 8.25
N PRO A 266 -11.39 28.91 7.25
CA PRO A 266 -11.15 28.58 5.85
C PRO A 266 -9.65 28.45 5.59
N SER A 267 -9.27 27.36 4.92
CA SER A 267 -7.87 27.03 4.61
C SER A 267 -7.18 28.21 3.90
N PRO A 268 -6.08 28.77 4.42
CA PRO A 268 -5.42 29.91 3.80
C PRO A 268 -4.87 29.52 2.42
N GLN A 269 -4.69 30.51 1.56
CA GLN A 269 -4.07 30.26 0.26
C GLN A 269 -2.61 29.86 0.48
N VAL A 270 -2.23 28.69 -0.05
CA VAL A 270 -0.85 28.22 0.02
C VAL A 270 0.08 29.06 -0.87
N PRO A 271 1.34 29.26 -0.46
CA PRO A 271 2.37 29.76 -1.36
C PRO A 271 2.44 28.88 -2.61
N LEU A 272 2.79 29.48 -3.77
CA LEU A 272 2.87 28.77 -5.05
C LEU A 272 1.54 28.14 -5.51
N ALA A 273 0.39 28.67 -5.10
CA ALA A 273 -0.93 28.18 -5.52
C ALA A 273 -1.05 27.93 -7.04
N SER A 274 -0.49 28.82 -7.87
CA SER A 274 -0.48 28.68 -9.33
C SER A 274 0.25 27.41 -9.81
N VAL A 275 1.34 27.03 -9.14
CA VAL A 275 2.10 25.80 -9.44
C VAL A 275 1.26 24.57 -9.11
N PHE A 276 0.57 24.55 -7.97
CA PHE A 276 -0.26 23.41 -7.59
C PHE A 276 -1.53 23.30 -8.44
N TYR A 277 -2.11 24.42 -8.90
CA TYR A 277 -3.16 24.38 -9.92
C TYR A 277 -2.65 23.82 -11.25
N LEU A 278 -1.46 24.25 -11.69
CA LEU A 278 -0.81 23.69 -12.88
C LEU A 278 -0.61 22.17 -12.72
N PHE A 279 -0.08 21.72 -11.60
CA PHE A 279 0.12 20.28 -11.32
C PHE A 279 -1.18 19.50 -11.27
N THR A 280 -2.24 20.08 -10.68
CA THR A 280 -3.58 19.49 -10.64
C THR A 280 -4.06 19.14 -12.06
N VAL A 281 -3.80 19.99 -13.06
CA VAL A 281 -4.24 19.72 -14.44
C VAL A 281 -3.19 18.93 -15.24
N ALA A 282 -1.91 19.30 -15.14
CA ALA A 282 -0.85 18.79 -16.00
C ALA A 282 -0.47 17.33 -15.69
N ILE A 283 -0.42 16.94 -14.41
CA ILE A 283 0.01 15.58 -14.01
C ILE A 283 -0.95 14.50 -14.53
N PRO A 284 -2.29 14.61 -14.34
CA PRO A 284 -3.23 13.64 -14.91
C PRO A 284 -3.12 13.53 -16.45
N LEU A 285 -2.99 14.66 -17.15
CA LEU A 285 -2.83 14.67 -18.60
C LEU A 285 -1.53 13.98 -19.03
N LEU A 286 -0.44 14.20 -18.29
CA LEU A 286 0.81 13.50 -18.49
C LEU A 286 0.66 11.99 -18.27
N TYR A 287 -0.08 11.56 -17.23
CA TYR A 287 -0.37 10.14 -17.01
C TYR A 287 -1.17 9.52 -18.15
N LEU A 288 -2.20 10.21 -18.66
CA LEU A 288 -2.94 9.73 -19.83
C LEU A 288 -2.04 9.61 -21.07
N TYR A 289 -1.24 10.63 -21.34
CA TYR A 289 -0.29 10.63 -22.47
C TYR A 289 0.73 9.49 -22.35
N LEU A 290 1.38 9.34 -21.19
CA LEU A 290 2.35 8.28 -20.96
C LEU A 290 1.71 6.89 -20.96
N GLY A 291 0.51 6.75 -20.40
CA GLY A 291 -0.25 5.50 -20.38
C GLY A 291 -0.62 5.05 -21.80
N LEU A 292 -1.06 5.97 -22.67
CA LEU A 292 -1.34 5.70 -24.07
C LEU A 292 -0.05 5.39 -24.86
N ARG A 293 0.97 6.24 -24.74
CA ARG A 293 2.22 6.10 -25.50
C ARG A 293 2.97 4.82 -25.15
N ARG A 294 3.01 4.45 -23.87
CA ARG A 294 3.71 3.25 -23.39
C ARG A 294 2.82 2.00 -23.36
N HIS A 295 1.54 2.11 -23.77
CA HIS A 295 0.55 1.03 -23.66
C HIS A 295 0.44 0.47 -22.23
N ASP A 296 0.60 1.34 -21.23
CA ASP A 296 0.61 0.97 -19.82
C ASP A 296 -0.76 1.20 -19.20
N ARG A 297 -1.50 0.09 -19.05
CA ARG A 297 -2.85 0.10 -18.47
C ARG A 297 -2.90 0.69 -17.08
N LEU A 298 -1.88 0.47 -16.24
CA LEU A 298 -1.88 0.93 -14.85
C LEU A 298 -1.78 2.46 -14.83
N VAL A 299 -0.83 3.03 -15.57
CA VAL A 299 -0.64 4.49 -15.66
C VAL A 299 -1.89 5.15 -16.24
N LEU A 300 -2.52 4.53 -17.25
CA LEU A 300 -3.77 5.02 -17.83
C LEU A 300 -4.93 5.04 -16.82
N LEU A 301 -5.12 3.95 -16.06
CA LEU A 301 -6.17 3.87 -15.03
C LEU A 301 -5.97 4.91 -13.94
N VAL A 302 -4.74 5.06 -13.43
CA VAL A 302 -4.42 6.08 -12.41
C VAL A 302 -4.58 7.49 -12.98
N GLY A 303 -4.19 7.73 -14.24
CA GLY A 303 -4.42 9.01 -14.93
C GLY A 303 -5.90 9.37 -15.06
N MET A 304 -6.76 8.42 -15.39
CA MET A 304 -8.21 8.65 -15.44
C MET A 304 -8.78 8.99 -14.06
N LEU A 305 -8.39 8.25 -13.01
CA LEU A 305 -8.79 8.58 -11.63
C LEU A 305 -8.28 9.97 -11.21
N ALA A 306 -7.05 10.31 -11.58
CA ALA A 306 -6.48 11.63 -11.30
C ALA A 306 -7.24 12.76 -12.02
N VAL A 307 -7.67 12.55 -13.28
CA VAL A 307 -8.54 13.51 -14.00
C VAL A 307 -9.86 13.72 -13.26
N ALA A 308 -10.51 12.64 -12.83
CA ALA A 308 -11.75 12.71 -12.06
C ALA A 308 -11.56 13.54 -10.78
N PHE A 309 -10.46 13.29 -10.06
CA PHE A 309 -10.12 14.05 -8.85
C PHE A 309 -9.74 15.51 -9.15
N SER A 310 -9.14 15.79 -10.31
CA SER A 310 -8.80 17.16 -10.74
C SER A 310 -10.05 18.00 -10.99
N ILE A 311 -11.05 17.41 -11.66
CA ILE A 311 -12.36 18.05 -11.89
C ILE A 311 -13.02 18.35 -10.54
N PHE A 312 -12.95 17.41 -9.59
CA PHE A 312 -13.43 17.63 -8.23
C PHE A 312 -12.70 18.79 -7.54
N THR A 313 -11.36 18.86 -7.62
CA THR A 313 -10.55 19.96 -7.05
C THR A 313 -10.94 21.32 -7.62
N VAL A 314 -11.05 21.44 -8.95
CA VAL A 314 -11.41 22.73 -9.60
C VAL A 314 -12.81 23.15 -9.18
N ARG A 315 -13.77 22.21 -9.16
CA ARG A 315 -15.13 22.50 -8.70
C ARG A 315 -15.17 22.98 -7.25
N TYR A 316 -14.41 22.34 -6.37
CA TYR A 316 -14.40 22.66 -4.94
C TYR A 316 -14.12 24.15 -4.69
N TYR A 317 -13.23 24.77 -5.48
CA TYR A 317 -12.85 26.17 -5.29
C TYR A 317 -13.57 27.19 -6.18
N HIS A 318 -14.06 26.78 -7.36
CA HIS A 318 -14.68 27.71 -8.31
C HIS A 318 -16.21 27.60 -8.38
N ALA A 319 -16.83 26.66 -7.64
CA ALA A 319 -18.29 26.45 -7.56
C ALA A 319 -19.02 26.57 -8.92
N LEU A 320 -18.34 26.17 -10.01
CA LEU A 320 -18.76 26.47 -11.38
C LEU A 320 -20.10 25.83 -11.75
N MET A 321 -20.47 24.75 -11.04
CA MET A 321 -21.65 23.94 -11.37
C MET A 321 -22.10 23.04 -10.19
N PRO A 322 -23.40 22.68 -10.14
CA PRO A 322 -23.95 21.66 -9.24
C PRO A 322 -23.16 20.34 -9.24
N PRO A 323 -23.09 19.60 -8.13
CA PRO A 323 -22.32 18.35 -8.03
C PRO A 323 -22.78 17.29 -9.02
N GLU A 324 -24.08 17.25 -9.32
CA GLU A 324 -24.68 16.32 -10.27
C GLU A 324 -24.17 16.59 -11.70
N LEU A 325 -24.10 17.86 -12.09
CA LEU A 325 -23.57 18.28 -13.40
C LEU A 325 -22.07 18.02 -13.50
N ALA A 326 -21.32 18.22 -12.41
CA ALA A 326 -19.90 17.94 -12.40
C ALA A 326 -19.59 16.44 -12.50
N ALA A 327 -20.33 15.60 -11.77
CA ALA A 327 -20.17 14.15 -11.83
C ALA A 327 -20.54 13.60 -13.21
N THR A 328 -21.62 14.10 -13.82
CA THR A 328 -22.02 13.73 -15.18
C THR A 328 -21.01 14.18 -16.22
N LEU A 329 -20.49 15.42 -16.15
CA LEU A 329 -19.44 15.90 -17.04
C LEU A 329 -18.12 15.14 -16.85
N ALA A 330 -17.72 14.84 -15.62
CA ALA A 330 -16.55 14.01 -15.34
C ALA A 330 -16.72 12.61 -15.96
N GLY A 331 -17.88 11.98 -15.77
CA GLY A 331 -18.21 10.71 -16.40
C GLY A 331 -18.19 10.79 -17.93
N LEU A 332 -18.70 11.87 -18.52
CA LEU A 332 -18.69 12.10 -19.96
C LEU A 332 -17.27 12.26 -20.50
N VAL A 333 -16.43 13.05 -19.84
CA VAL A 333 -15.00 13.22 -20.18
C VAL A 333 -14.27 11.88 -20.07
N LEU A 334 -14.44 11.15 -18.98
CA LEU A 334 -13.81 9.83 -18.79
C LEU A 334 -14.26 8.83 -19.84
N THR A 335 -15.55 8.82 -20.19
CA THR A 335 -16.11 7.95 -21.24
C THR A 335 -15.51 8.32 -22.60
N GLY A 336 -15.46 9.61 -22.93
CA GLY A 336 -14.87 10.11 -24.17
C GLY A 336 -13.39 9.76 -24.29
N LEU A 337 -12.62 9.96 -23.22
CA LEU A 337 -11.22 9.56 -23.14
C LEU A 337 -11.04 8.04 -23.26
N SER A 338 -11.91 7.25 -22.64
CA SER A 338 -11.89 5.78 -22.76
C SER A 338 -12.16 5.34 -24.20
N LEU A 339 -13.14 5.93 -24.88
CA LEU A 339 -13.45 5.65 -26.29
C LEU A 339 -12.30 6.07 -27.21
N ALA A 340 -11.69 7.23 -26.97
CA ALA A 340 -10.52 7.69 -27.70
C ALA A 340 -9.32 6.73 -27.52
N ALA A 341 -9.07 6.30 -26.28
CA ALA A 341 -8.04 5.31 -25.97
C ALA A 341 -8.31 3.98 -26.68
N LEU A 342 -9.56 3.49 -26.69
CA LEU A 342 -9.94 2.26 -27.38
C LEU A 342 -9.73 2.34 -28.90
N ARG A 343 -9.99 3.51 -29.51
CA ARG A 343 -9.74 3.71 -30.96
C ARG A 343 -8.25 3.77 -31.27
N TYR A 344 -7.46 4.39 -30.40
CA TYR A 344 -6.01 4.51 -30.58
C TYR A 344 -5.26 3.19 -30.34
N LEU A 345 -5.78 2.32 -29.45
CA LEU A 345 -5.17 1.04 -29.07
C LEU A 345 -5.66 -0.17 -29.89
N ARG A 346 -6.66 0.02 -30.76
CA ARG A 346 -7.04 -0.94 -31.80
C ARG A 346 -6.10 -0.78 -32.98
#